data_AF-A0A967VXR2-F1
#
_entry.id   AF-A0A967VXR2-F1
#
_cell.length_a   1.000
_cell.length_b   1.000
_cell.length_c   1.000
_cell.angle_alpha   90.00
_cell.angle_beta   90.00
_cell.angle_gamma   90.00
#
_symmetry.space_group_name_H-M   'P 1'
#
loop_
_entity.id
_entity.type
_entity.pdbx_description
1 polymer ?
#
loop_
_entity_poly.entity_id
_entity_poly.type
_entity_poly.pdbx_seq_one_letter_code
_entity_poly.pdbx_strand_id
1 'polypeptide(L)'
;TGEIINIPDAYVDNRFNPEVDRQSGYRTRTILCAPVKDKTGEIIGVVQSLNKKAGQFDVFDIQFLTALADHIAIAIENSKLYEE
;
A
#
# COMPACT_ATOMS: atom_id res chain seq x y z
N THR A 1 12.45 0.67 1.06
CA THR A 1 12.78 -0.69 1.53
C THR A 1 12.29 -1.77 0.57
N GLY A 2 11.20 -1.57 -0.19
CA GLY A 2 10.70 -2.59 -1.13
C GLY A 2 10.04 -3.79 -0.43
N GLU A 3 9.75 -3.61 0.86
CA GLU A 3 9.15 -4.57 1.76
C GLU A 3 7.69 -4.20 2.02
N ILE A 4 6.89 -5.21 2.34
CA ILE A 4 5.53 -5.02 2.82
C ILE A 4 5.60 -4.47 4.24
N ILE A 5 4.78 -3.46 4.53
CA ILE A 5 4.71 -2.84 5.85
C ILE A 5 3.27 -2.95 6.35
N ASN A 6 3.09 -3.63 7.48
CA ASN A 6 1.82 -3.72 8.21
C ASN A 6 1.96 -2.94 9.53
N ILE A 7 1.24 -1.84 9.64
CA ILE A 7 1.22 -0.96 10.82
C ILE A 7 -0.11 -1.14 11.54
N PRO A 8 -0.13 -1.75 12.74
CA PRO A 8 -1.34 -1.99 13.50
C PRO A 8 -1.91 -0.73 14.18
N ASP A 9 -1.08 0.29 14.41
CA ASP A 9 -1.50 1.62 14.86
C ASP A 9 -0.57 2.68 14.27
N ALA A 10 -1.12 3.55 13.44
CA ALA A 10 -0.39 4.59 12.74
C ALA A 10 0.25 5.62 13.69
N TYR A 11 -0.41 5.97 14.80
CA TYR A 11 0.03 7.06 15.66
C TYR A 11 1.15 6.66 16.63
N VAL A 12 1.46 5.36 16.73
CA VAL A 12 2.62 4.85 17.48
C VAL A 12 3.82 4.53 16.58
N ASP A 13 3.64 4.57 15.25
CA ASP A 13 4.72 4.35 14.30
C ASP A 13 5.46 5.67 14.02
N ASN A 14 6.75 5.72 14.34
CA ASN A 14 7.58 6.92 14.16
C ASN A 14 7.69 7.40 12.70
N ARG A 15 7.35 6.54 11.73
CA ARG A 15 7.39 6.88 10.29
C ARG A 15 6.10 7.53 9.81
N PHE A 16 5.04 7.51 10.62
CA PHE A 16 3.74 8.08 10.24
C PHE A 16 3.75 9.61 10.35
N ASN A 17 3.22 10.28 9.32
CA ASN A 17 3.06 11.72 9.30
C ASN A 17 1.59 12.11 9.61
N PRO A 18 1.29 12.60 10.83
CA PRO A 18 -0.08 12.96 11.23
C PRO A 18 -0.57 14.29 10.65
N GLU A 19 0.26 15.05 9.92
CA GLU A 19 -0.16 16.31 9.30
C GLU A 19 -1.29 16.12 8.28
N VAL A 20 -1.23 15.06 7.47
CA VAL A 20 -2.24 14.76 6.43
C VAL A 20 -3.61 14.49 7.06
N ASP A 21 -3.64 13.69 8.13
CA ASP A 21 -4.83 13.45 8.94
C ASP A 21 -5.39 14.77 9.51
N ARG A 22 -4.53 15.61 10.08
CA ARG A 22 -4.94 16.90 10.68
C ARG A 22 -5.56 17.86 9.65
N GLN A 23 -5.02 17.89 8.43
CA GLN A 23 -5.53 18.76 7.36
C GLN A 23 -6.81 18.22 6.72
N SER A 24 -6.94 16.90 6.59
CA SER A 24 -8.10 16.26 5.96
C SER A 24 -9.27 16.00 6.91
N GLY A 25 -9.04 16.02 8.22
CA GLY A 25 -9.99 15.54 9.22
C GLY A 25 -10.13 14.01 9.25
N TYR A 26 -9.34 13.29 8.46
CA TYR A 26 -9.30 11.84 8.45
C TYR A 26 -8.48 11.31 9.63
N ARG A 27 -8.86 10.16 10.21
CA ARG A 27 -8.07 9.48 11.24
C ARG A 27 -7.58 8.15 10.73
N THR A 28 -6.30 8.06 10.46
CA THR A 28 -5.62 6.82 10.08
C THR A 28 -5.33 5.99 11.33
N ARG A 29 -5.78 4.74 11.35
CA ARG A 29 -5.60 3.80 12.47
C ARG A 29 -4.69 2.65 12.06
N THR A 30 -5.06 1.89 11.03
CA THR A 30 -4.23 0.79 10.52
C THR A 30 -3.75 1.09 9.10
N ILE A 31 -2.54 0.64 8.76
CA ILE A 31 -1.93 0.86 7.46
C ILE A 31 -1.35 -0.46 6.97
N LEU A 32 -1.64 -0.83 5.73
CA LEU A 32 -0.96 -1.90 5.04
C LEU A 32 -0.44 -1.38 3.70
N CYS A 33 0.86 -1.46 3.49
CA CYS A 33 1.52 -1.03 2.26
C CYS A 33 2.20 -2.22 1.58
N ALA A 34 2.02 -2.33 0.26
CA ALA A 34 2.77 -3.25 -0.59
C ALA A 34 3.41 -2.48 -1.76
N PRO A 35 4.67 -2.77 -2.12
CA PRO A 35 5.30 -2.19 -3.30
C PRO A 35 4.67 -2.79 -4.56
N VAL A 36 4.48 -1.97 -5.59
CA VAL A 36 4.16 -2.41 -6.94
C VAL A 36 5.47 -2.56 -7.68
N LYS A 37 5.78 -3.77 -8.13
CA LYS A 37 7.02 -4.11 -8.83
C LYS A 37 6.73 -4.56 -10.24
N ASP A 38 7.51 -4.08 -11.19
CA ASP A 38 7.44 -4.55 -12.58
C ASP A 38 8.10 -5.94 -12.74
N LYS A 39 8.06 -6.49 -13.95
CA LYS A 39 8.71 -7.78 -14.28
C LYS A 39 10.21 -7.83 -14.03
N THR A 40 10.90 -6.69 -13.98
CA THR A 40 12.34 -6.61 -13.68
C THR A 40 12.62 -6.57 -12.18
N GLY A 41 11.58 -6.40 -11.37
CA GLY A 41 11.66 -6.20 -9.92
C GLY A 41 11.84 -4.74 -9.53
N GLU A 42 11.80 -3.81 -10.47
CA GLU A 42 11.86 -2.37 -10.20
C GLU A 42 10.56 -1.92 -9.52
N ILE A 43 10.69 -1.10 -8.48
CA ILE A 43 9.53 -0.55 -7.77
C ILE A 43 9.00 0.64 -8.55
N ILE A 44 7.86 0.44 -9.20
CA ILE A 44 7.18 1.47 -10.01
C ILE A 44 6.08 2.20 -9.23
N GLY A 45 5.77 1.76 -8.01
CA GLY A 45 4.77 2.40 -7.17
C GLY A 45 4.56 1.71 -5.82
N VAL A 46 3.55 2.16 -5.09
CA VAL A 46 3.11 1.58 -3.82
C VAL A 46 1.58 1.57 -3.80
N VAL A 47 1.00 0.45 -3.38
CA VAL A 47 -0.42 0.37 -3.03
C VAL A 47 -0.57 0.36 -1.51
N GLN A 48 -1.54 1.11 -1.01
CA GLN A 48 -1.80 1.24 0.42
C GLN A 48 -3.28 1.01 0.72
N SER A 49 -3.54 0.26 1.78
CA SER A 49 -4.86 0.11 2.39
C SER A 49 -4.84 0.72 3.79
N LEU A 50 -5.86 1.53 4.08
CA LEU A 50 -6.00 2.25 5.34
C LEU A 50 -7.25 1.79 6.07
N ASN A 51 -7.19 1.80 7.41
CA ASN A 51 -8.36 1.64 8.27
C ASN A 51 -9.18 0.38 7.98
N LYS A 52 -8.59 -0.80 8.21
CA LYS A 52 -9.35 -2.06 8.24
C LYS A 52 -10.60 -1.87 9.10
N LYS A 53 -11.75 -2.30 8.57
CA LYS A 53 -13.06 -2.05 9.20
C LYS A 53 -13.16 -2.69 10.58
N ALA A 54 -12.59 -3.88 10.75
CA ALA A 54 -12.55 -4.60 12.01
C ALA A 54 -11.16 -5.22 12.23
N GLY A 55 -10.58 -4.97 13.41
CA GLY A 55 -9.27 -5.50 13.78
C GLY A 55 -8.10 -4.90 13.00
N GLN A 56 -6.98 -5.64 12.99
CA GLN A 56 -5.75 -5.31 12.29
C GLN A 56 -5.62 -6.14 11.01
N PHE A 57 -4.80 -5.67 10.08
CA PHE A 57 -4.50 -6.44 8.88
C PHE A 57 -3.80 -7.74 9.25
N ASP A 58 -4.29 -8.85 8.69
CA ASP A 58 -3.78 -10.19 8.93
C ASP A 58 -3.00 -10.71 7.70
N VAL A 59 -2.57 -11.97 7.78
CA VAL A 59 -1.80 -12.61 6.72
C VAL A 59 -2.59 -12.71 5.41
N PHE A 60 -3.91 -12.89 5.47
CA PHE A 60 -4.74 -12.95 4.26
C PHE A 60 -4.83 -11.59 3.60
N ASP A 61 -4.97 -10.51 4.38
CA ASP A 61 -4.94 -9.16 3.81
C ASP A 61 -3.60 -8.83 3.14
N ILE A 62 -2.49 -9.25 3.77
CA ILE A 62 -1.14 -9.09 3.21
C ILE A 62 -1.04 -9.81 1.86
N GLN A 63 -1.45 -11.07 1.80
CA GLN A 63 -1.42 -11.87 0.58
C GLN A 63 -2.31 -11.26 -0.50
N PHE A 64 -3.52 -10.83 -0.12
CA PHE A 64 -4.45 -10.20 -1.05
C PHE A 64 -3.90 -8.90 -1.62
N LEU A 65 -3.37 -8.01 -0.78
CA LEU A 65 -2.80 -6.73 -1.24
C LEU A 65 -1.57 -6.95 -2.11
N THR A 66 -0.76 -7.97 -1.82
CA THR A 66 0.40 -8.35 -2.64
C THR A 66 -0.04 -8.81 -4.02
N ALA A 67 -1.01 -9.73 -4.09
CA ALA A 67 -1.57 -10.19 -5.37
C ALA A 67 -2.22 -9.04 -6.17
N LEU A 68 -2.85 -8.09 -5.48
CA LEU A 68 -3.39 -6.89 -6.11
C LEU A 68 -2.28 -5.98 -6.66
N ALA A 69 -1.18 -5.81 -5.91
CA ALA A 69 -0.03 -5.04 -6.38
C ALA A 69 0.57 -5.64 -7.67
N ASP A 70 0.66 -6.97 -7.77
CA ASP A 70 1.11 -7.66 -8.98
C ASP A 70 0.18 -7.39 -10.17
N HIS A 71 -1.14 -7.39 -9.95
CA HIS A 71 -2.11 -7.05 -11.01
C HIS A 71 -2.02 -5.58 -11.43
N ILE A 72 -1.80 -4.67 -10.49
CA ILE A 72 -1.58 -3.25 -10.78
C ILE A 72 -0.34 -3.06 -11.65
N ALA A 73 0.75 -3.79 -11.37
CA ALA A 73 1.95 -3.72 -12.18
C ALA A 73 1.68 -4.10 -13.64
N ILE A 74 0.96 -5.22 -13.87
CA ILE A 74 0.56 -5.66 -15.22
C ILE A 74 -0.30 -4.59 -15.91
N ALA A 75 -1.26 -4.00 -15.20
CA ALA A 75 -2.13 -2.97 -15.75
C ALA A 75 -1.33 -1.72 -16.18
N ILE A 76 -0.41 -1.25 -15.34
CA ILE A 76 0.47 -0.11 -15.63
C ILE A 76 1.37 -0.40 -16.83
N GLU A 77 1.99 -1.59 -16.87
CA GLU A 77 2.82 -2.01 -18.01
C GLU A 77 2.03 -2.00 -19.32
N ASN A 78 0.81 -2.56 -19.31
CA ASN A 78 -0.06 -2.58 -20.48
C ASN A 78 -0.43 -1.16 -20.92
N SER A 79 -0.82 -0.28 -19.99
CA SER A 79 -1.16 1.11 -20.32
C SER A 79 -0.01 1.86 -21.00
N LYS A 80 1.23 1.67 -20.54
CA LYS A 80 2.41 2.26 -21.18
C LYS A 80 2.64 1.75 -22.60
N LEU A 81 2.36 0.47 -22.86
CA LEU A 81 2.49 -0.13 -24.20
C LEU A 81 1.47 0.41 -25.21
N TYR A 82 0.30 0.88 -24.75
CA TYR A 82 -0.75 1.44 -25.61
C TYR A 82 -0.64 2.96 -25.82
N GLU A 83 0.24 3.64 -25.09
CA GLU A 83 0.56 5.06 -25.28
C GLU A 83 1.73 5.29 -26.25
N GLU A 84 2.38 4.22 -26.72
CA GLU A 84 3.38 4.21 -27.81
C GLU A 84 2.75 3.77 -29.15
#